data_AF-A0A3M7SZ14-F1
#
_entry.id   AF-A0A3M7SZ14-F1
#
_cell.length_a   1.000
_cell.length_b   1.000
_cell.length_c   1.000
_cell.angle_alpha   90.00
_cell.angle_beta   90.00
_cell.angle_gamma   90.00
#
_symmetry.space_group_name_H-M   'P 1'
#
loop_
_entity.id
_entity.type
_entity.pdbx_description
1 polymer ?
#
loop_
_entity_poly.entity_id
_entity_poly.type
_entity_poly.pdbx_seq_one_letter_code
_entity_poly.pdbx_strand_id
1 'polypeptide(L)'
;MNESLLVGQACTKYNYLQINYQCLPNLPTKNICANSRSELSHAYIVTPDFPNKLTAGANCECTLSTNFENGQILLRRLDMKLPNDHENQKCGGTYLEINENDKSTERKCGYVREAGSIFGSGSKKLKLNFYTGENDNFYDSGFWLEVLGKKLKIW
;
A
#
# COMPACT_ATOMS: atom_id res chain seq x y z
N MET A 1 -52.19 -6.01 -47.91
CA MET A 1 -50.79 -6.45 -48.01
C MET A 1 -49.91 -5.38 -47.39
N ASN A 2 -48.93 -5.84 -46.61
CA ASN A 2 -47.82 -5.11 -45.97
C ASN A 2 -48.13 -4.31 -44.70
N GLU A 3 -48.21 -5.02 -43.58
CA GLU A 3 -47.68 -4.55 -42.31
C GLU A 3 -46.18 -4.88 -42.26
N SER A 4 -45.34 -3.85 -42.27
CA SER A 4 -43.90 -3.98 -42.06
C SER A 4 -43.65 -4.07 -40.54
N LEU A 5 -43.33 -5.25 -40.05
CA LEU A 5 -42.85 -5.46 -38.68
C LEU A 5 -41.61 -4.61 -38.41
N LEU A 6 -41.72 -3.66 -37.48
CA LEU A 6 -40.57 -3.06 -36.82
C LEU A 6 -39.90 -4.15 -35.97
N VAL A 7 -38.76 -4.64 -36.45
CA VAL A 7 -37.88 -5.55 -35.72
C VAL A 7 -37.47 -4.87 -34.42
N GLY A 8 -37.90 -5.45 -33.30
CA GLY A 8 -37.58 -4.99 -31.96
C GLY A 8 -36.07 -4.88 -31.76
N GLN A 9 -35.61 -3.65 -31.53
CA GLN A 9 -34.26 -3.39 -31.09
C GLN A 9 -34.17 -3.76 -29.60
N ALA A 10 -33.77 -5.00 -29.32
CA ALA A 10 -33.50 -5.45 -27.97
C ALA A 10 -32.32 -4.66 -27.38
N CYS A 11 -32.58 -3.75 -26.45
CA CYS A 11 -31.55 -3.14 -25.63
C CYS A 11 -31.10 -4.13 -24.54
N THR A 12 -30.14 -5.00 -24.85
CA THR A 12 -29.47 -5.85 -23.85
C THR A 12 -28.04 -5.37 -23.61
N LYS A 13 -27.89 -4.12 -23.16
CA LYS A 13 -26.64 -3.66 -22.55
C LYS A 13 -26.78 -3.72 -21.04
N TYR A 14 -26.43 -4.86 -20.46
CA TYR A 14 -26.21 -4.95 -19.02
C TYR A 14 -24.73 -4.67 -18.74
N ASN A 15 -24.45 -3.66 -17.92
CA ASN A 15 -23.11 -3.40 -17.39
C ASN A 15 -23.03 -4.07 -16.01
N TYR A 16 -22.74 -5.37 -15.96
CA TYR A 16 -22.50 -6.04 -14.68
C TYR A 16 -21.13 -5.60 -14.14
N LEU A 17 -21.13 -4.91 -12.99
CA LEU A 17 -19.93 -4.64 -12.21
C LEU A 17 -19.82 -5.71 -11.12
N GLN A 18 -18.80 -6.55 -11.21
CA GLN A 18 -18.49 -7.49 -10.12
C GLN A 18 -17.66 -6.75 -9.05
N ILE A 19 -18.25 -6.59 -7.86
CA ILE A 19 -17.57 -6.06 -6.69
C ILE A 19 -17.14 -7.25 -5.83
N ASN A 20 -15.83 -7.46 -5.71
CA ASN A 20 -15.29 -8.46 -4.80
C ASN A 20 -15.01 -7.78 -3.45
N TYR A 21 -15.69 -8.24 -2.40
CA TYR A 21 -15.43 -7.80 -1.04
C TYR A 21 -14.43 -8.75 -0.38
N GLN A 22 -13.45 -8.19 0.32
CA GLN A 22 -12.55 -8.95 1.18
C GLN A 22 -12.79 -8.55 2.63
N CYS A 23 -13.05 -9.54 3.49
CA CYS A 23 -13.09 -9.30 4.93
C CYS A 23 -11.68 -9.00 5.42
N LEU A 24 -11.46 -7.77 5.89
CA LEU A 24 -10.25 -7.42 6.61
C LEU A 24 -10.49 -7.62 8.11
N PRO A 25 -9.63 -8.34 8.83
CA PRO A 25 -9.74 -8.47 10.28
C PRO A 25 -9.69 -7.09 10.93
N ASN A 26 -10.43 -6.92 12.03
CA ASN A 26 -10.49 -5.66 12.78
C ASN A 26 -9.17 -5.43 13.54
N LEU A 27 -8.16 -4.98 12.81
CA LEU A 27 -6.82 -4.71 13.29
C LEU A 27 -6.58 -3.19 13.35
N PRO A 28 -5.65 -2.73 14.19
CA PRO A 28 -5.32 -1.32 14.24
C PRO A 28 -4.77 -0.86 12.89
N THR A 29 -5.49 0.08 12.26
CA THR A 29 -5.04 0.78 11.06
C THR A 29 -4.44 2.12 11.46
N LYS A 30 -3.22 2.39 10.97
CA LYS A 30 -2.46 3.59 11.30
C LYS A 30 -2.10 4.34 10.04
N ASN A 31 -2.30 5.66 10.07
CA ASN A 31 -1.78 6.56 9.05
C ASN A 31 -0.26 6.70 9.24
N ILE A 32 0.52 6.50 8.17
CA ILE A 32 1.98 6.59 8.20
C ILE A 32 2.50 7.95 8.68
N CYS A 33 1.71 9.02 8.50
CA CYS A 33 2.07 10.38 8.90
C CYS A 33 1.60 10.76 10.32
N ALA A 34 0.74 9.95 10.95
CA ALA A 34 0.13 10.31 12.23
C ALA A 34 0.92 9.83 13.46
N ASN A 35 1.82 8.85 13.31
CA ASN A 35 2.48 8.20 14.44
C ASN A 35 3.94 7.86 14.14
N SER A 36 4.87 8.50 14.85
CA SER A 36 6.31 8.27 14.70
C SER A 36 6.78 6.92 15.23
N ARG A 37 6.01 6.27 16.14
CA ARG A 37 6.39 4.98 16.73
C ARG A 37 5.20 4.07 16.99
N SER A 38 5.35 2.81 16.59
CA SER A 38 4.34 1.78 16.79
C SER A 38 4.97 0.45 17.19
N GLU A 39 4.61 -0.05 18.36
CA GLU A 39 4.87 -1.43 18.77
C GLU A 39 3.69 -2.30 18.33
N LEU A 40 3.93 -3.23 17.41
CA LEU A 40 2.89 -3.95 16.69
C LEU A 40 3.28 -5.42 16.49
N SER A 41 2.36 -6.32 16.83
CA SER A 41 2.42 -7.74 16.43
C SER A 41 1.71 -7.96 15.09
N HIS A 42 0.60 -7.25 14.85
CA HIS A 42 -0.16 -7.27 13.60
C HIS A 42 -0.94 -5.96 13.45
N ALA A 43 -0.77 -5.24 12.35
CA ALA A 43 -1.45 -3.98 12.09
C ALA A 43 -1.53 -3.65 10.60
N TYR A 44 -2.27 -2.59 10.28
CA TYR A 44 -2.25 -1.97 8.96
C TYR A 44 -1.60 -0.59 9.00
N ILE A 45 -0.82 -0.27 7.97
CA ILE A 45 -0.27 1.07 7.72
C ILE A 45 -0.81 1.56 6.39
N VAL A 46 -1.41 2.75 6.38
CA VAL A 46 -1.99 3.37 5.20
C VAL A 46 -1.42 4.77 4.98
N THR A 47 -1.43 5.23 3.74
CA THR A 47 -1.19 6.65 3.44
C THR A 47 -2.31 7.52 4.00
N PRO A 48 -2.06 8.84 4.21
CA PRO A 48 -3.12 9.77 4.57
C PRO A 48 -4.30 9.68 3.61
N ASP A 49 -5.50 9.68 4.18
CA ASP A 49 -6.78 9.73 3.47
C ASP A 49 -7.02 8.60 2.45
N PHE A 50 -6.25 7.51 2.48
CA PHE A 50 -6.45 6.35 1.60
C PHE A 50 -7.91 5.85 1.65
N PRO A 51 -8.56 5.55 0.50
CA PRO A 51 -8.02 5.48 -0.86
C PRO A 51 -8.05 6.80 -1.66
N ASN A 52 -8.30 7.93 -1.00
CA ASN A 52 -8.33 9.23 -1.66
C ASN A 52 -6.92 9.69 -2.10
N LYS A 53 -6.90 10.77 -2.87
CA LYS A 53 -5.70 11.38 -3.44
C LYS A 53 -4.69 11.78 -2.35
N LEU A 54 -3.41 11.45 -2.58
CA LEU A 54 -2.31 11.92 -1.73
C LEU A 54 -2.12 13.44 -1.83
N THR A 55 -1.62 14.00 -0.73
CA THR A 55 -1.13 15.38 -0.70
C THR A 55 0.33 15.43 -1.17
N ALA A 56 0.67 16.45 -1.96
CA ALA A 56 2.03 16.70 -2.45
C ALA A 56 2.96 17.18 -1.32
N GLY A 57 4.26 16.92 -1.44
CA GLY A 57 5.28 17.43 -0.51
C GLY A 57 5.23 16.85 0.90
N ALA A 58 4.55 15.72 1.09
CA ALA A 58 4.52 15.01 2.36
C ALA A 58 5.86 14.31 2.61
N ASN A 59 6.38 14.45 3.82
CA ASN A 59 7.52 13.70 4.32
C ASN A 59 7.14 13.12 5.69
N CYS A 60 6.88 11.82 5.71
CA CYS A 60 6.34 11.12 6.85
C CYS A 60 7.29 10.05 7.34
N GLU A 61 7.42 9.91 8.65
CA GLU A 61 8.28 8.94 9.29
C GLU A 61 7.47 8.07 10.25
N CYS A 62 7.61 6.75 10.13
CA CYS A 62 6.99 5.79 11.02
C CYS A 62 7.98 4.70 11.43
N THR A 63 8.23 4.57 12.72
CA THR A 63 9.03 3.48 13.28
C THR A 63 8.13 2.35 13.74
N LEU A 64 8.32 1.18 13.15
CA LEU A 64 7.69 -0.07 13.52
C LEU A 64 8.62 -0.87 14.42
N SER A 65 8.05 -1.53 15.42
CA SER A 65 8.77 -2.43 16.31
C SER A 65 7.89 -3.60 16.72
N THR A 66 8.50 -4.75 16.97
CA THR A 66 7.82 -5.91 17.53
C THR A 66 8.34 -6.25 18.93
N ASN A 67 7.46 -6.78 19.77
CA ASN A 67 7.76 -7.21 21.14
C ASN A 67 8.38 -8.61 21.22
N PHE A 68 8.47 -9.35 20.11
CA PHE A 68 9.15 -10.64 20.09
C PHE A 68 10.65 -10.47 20.30
N GLU A 69 11.22 -11.21 21.26
CA GLU A 69 12.63 -11.13 21.65
C GLU A 69 13.60 -11.34 20.47
N ASN A 70 13.35 -12.39 19.68
CA ASN A 70 14.00 -12.67 18.39
C ASN A 70 13.01 -12.41 17.24
N GLY A 71 12.40 -11.23 17.26
CA GLY A 71 11.38 -10.82 16.31
C GLY A 71 11.94 -10.29 15.00
N GLN A 72 11.18 -10.52 13.93
CA GLN A 72 11.32 -9.83 12.63
C GLN A 72 9.98 -9.21 12.23
N ILE A 73 10.02 -8.24 11.34
CA ILE A 73 8.86 -7.53 10.79
C ILE A 73 8.74 -7.90 9.31
N LEU A 74 7.59 -8.45 8.93
CA LEU A 74 7.23 -8.70 7.54
C LEU A 74 6.24 -7.63 7.10
N LEU A 75 6.55 -6.97 5.98
CA LEU A 75 5.64 -6.06 5.31
C LEU A 75 5.00 -6.76 4.12
N ARG A 76 3.67 -6.76 4.10
CA ARG A 76 2.89 -7.23 2.96
C ARG A 76 2.10 -6.06 2.40
N ARG A 77 2.15 -5.89 1.10
CA ARG A 77 1.26 -4.99 0.38
C ARG A 77 -0.11 -5.66 0.26
N LEU A 78 -1.16 -4.92 0.59
CA LEU A 78 -2.53 -5.22 0.17
C LEU A 78 -2.87 -4.43 -1.09
N ASP A 79 -2.52 -3.14 -1.12
CA ASP A 79 -2.60 -2.28 -2.29
C ASP A 79 -1.43 -1.28 -2.30
N MET A 80 -0.90 -0.95 -3.47
CA MET A 80 0.12 0.09 -3.64
C MET A 80 0.07 0.63 -5.06
N LYS A 81 -0.24 1.92 -5.15
CA LYS A 81 -0.15 2.71 -6.36
C LYS A 81 0.60 3.98 -6.04
N LEU A 82 1.90 3.97 -6.29
CA LEU A 82 2.73 5.16 -6.17
C LEU A 82 3.16 5.60 -7.56
N PRO A 83 3.17 6.92 -7.85
CA PRO A 83 3.74 7.47 -9.08
C PRO A 83 5.13 6.86 -9.32
N ASN A 84 5.39 6.45 -10.56
CA ASN A 84 6.71 6.01 -10.97
C ASN A 84 7.20 6.95 -12.07
N ASP A 85 8.47 7.32 -12.00
CA ASP A 85 9.09 8.06 -13.10
C ASP A 85 9.29 7.09 -14.26
N HIS A 86 8.50 7.30 -15.31
CA HIS A 86 8.36 6.39 -16.45
C HIS A 86 9.68 6.12 -17.19
N GLU A 87 10.70 6.97 -17.01
CA GLU A 87 11.92 6.92 -17.81
C GLU A 87 13.05 6.10 -17.19
N ASN A 88 13.03 5.81 -15.87
CA ASN A 88 14.20 5.18 -15.24
C ASN A 88 13.92 4.14 -14.13
N GLN A 89 12.66 3.84 -13.78
CA GLN A 89 12.29 2.99 -12.62
C GLN A 89 12.93 3.40 -11.29
N LYS A 90 13.58 4.57 -11.24
CA LYS A 90 14.14 5.14 -10.03
C LYS A 90 13.00 5.85 -9.35
N CYS A 91 12.64 5.39 -8.17
CA CYS A 91 11.68 6.00 -7.28
C CYS A 91 12.16 7.41 -6.83
N GLY A 92 12.16 8.38 -7.75
CA GLY A 92 12.77 9.70 -7.61
C GLY A 92 11.81 10.78 -7.09
N GLY A 93 10.52 10.67 -7.39
CA GLY A 93 9.46 11.52 -6.87
C GLY A 93 8.82 10.93 -5.61
N THR A 94 7.71 10.23 -5.78
CA THR A 94 6.96 9.60 -4.67
C THR A 94 7.40 8.17 -4.40
N TYR A 95 7.72 7.87 -3.14
CA TYR A 95 8.20 6.55 -2.76
C TYR A 95 8.04 6.25 -1.27
N LEU A 96 7.97 4.95 -0.98
CA LEU A 96 8.13 4.40 0.36
C LEU A 96 9.56 3.87 0.50
N GLU A 97 10.32 4.46 1.40
CA GLU A 97 11.66 4.00 1.76
C GLU A 97 11.62 3.16 3.03
N ILE A 98 12.30 2.02 2.98
CA ILE A 98 12.40 1.05 4.04
C ILE A 98 13.83 1.11 4.58
N ASN A 99 13.94 1.47 5.86
CA ASN A 99 15.19 1.63 6.58
C ASN A 99 15.29 0.59 7.70
N GLU A 100 16.32 -0.25 7.64
CA GLU A 100 16.64 -1.19 8.70
C GLU A 100 17.97 -0.78 9.35
N ASN A 101 17.99 -0.73 10.69
CA ASN A 101 19.15 -0.26 11.47
C ASN A 101 19.71 1.10 10.98
N ASP A 102 18.80 2.05 10.72
CA ASP A 102 19.11 3.40 10.25
C ASP A 102 19.85 3.48 8.90
N LYS A 103 19.79 2.40 8.10
CA LYS A 103 20.31 2.37 6.73
C LYS A 103 19.19 2.17 5.72
N SER A 104 19.15 3.03 4.70
CA SER A 104 18.24 2.87 3.56
C SER A 104 18.55 1.56 2.86
N THR A 105 17.58 0.66 2.91
CA THR A 105 17.72 -0.71 2.40
C THR A 105 17.04 -0.81 1.05
N GLU A 106 15.79 -0.34 0.94
CA GLU A 106 15.01 -0.41 -0.29
C GLU A 106 14.04 0.76 -0.45
N ARG A 107 13.77 1.14 -1.71
CA ARG A 107 12.68 2.05 -2.07
C ARG A 107 11.63 1.31 -2.89
N LYS A 108 10.37 1.56 -2.57
CA LYS A 108 9.20 1.00 -3.25
C LYS A 108 8.40 2.14 -3.88
N CYS A 109 8.10 2.00 -5.16
CA CYS A 109 7.21 2.86 -5.94
C CYS A 109 6.54 2.04 -7.04
N GLY A 110 5.69 2.68 -7.85
CA GLY A 110 4.97 2.03 -8.94
C GLY A 110 3.66 1.38 -8.51
N TYR A 111 3.08 0.65 -9.46
CA TYR A 111 1.76 0.06 -9.33
C TYR A 111 1.84 -1.47 -9.32
N VAL A 112 1.33 -2.08 -8.26
CA VAL A 112 1.21 -3.54 -8.20
C VAL A 112 -0.11 -3.91 -7.55
N ARG A 113 -1.01 -4.52 -8.34
CA ARG A 113 -2.37 -4.90 -7.91
C ARG A 113 -2.42 -6.09 -6.96
N GLU A 114 -1.45 -6.99 -7.03
CA GLU A 114 -1.51 -8.24 -6.28
C GLU A 114 -1.01 -8.05 -4.85
N ALA A 115 -1.70 -8.64 -3.88
CA ALA A 115 -1.21 -8.66 -2.51
C ALA A 115 0.03 -9.56 -2.40
N GLY A 116 1.03 -9.14 -1.63
CA GLY A 116 2.27 -9.90 -1.54
C GLY A 116 3.26 -9.33 -0.54
N SER A 117 4.22 -10.15 -0.12
CA SER A 117 5.34 -9.69 0.72
C SER A 117 6.23 -8.75 -0.08
N ILE A 118 6.51 -7.57 0.47
CA ILE A 118 7.36 -6.57 -0.19
C ILE A 118 8.71 -6.41 0.50
N PHE A 119 8.80 -6.80 1.78
CA PHE A 119 10.01 -6.71 2.58
C PHE A 119 9.90 -7.58 3.84
N GLY A 120 10.99 -8.23 4.25
CA GLY A 120 11.12 -8.88 5.55
C GLY A 120 12.40 -8.41 6.23
N SER A 121 12.28 -7.86 7.44
CA SER A 121 13.41 -7.35 8.19
C SER A 121 14.21 -8.48 8.84
N GLY A 122 15.52 -8.31 8.98
CA GLY A 122 16.36 -9.17 9.82
C GLY A 122 16.31 -8.81 11.30
N SER A 123 15.63 -7.71 11.65
CA SER A 123 15.60 -7.13 12.99
C SER A 123 14.18 -6.86 13.50
N LYS A 124 14.07 -6.61 14.81
CA LYS A 124 12.80 -6.29 15.49
C LYS A 124 12.31 -4.85 15.27
N LYS A 125 13.04 -4.02 14.54
CA LYS A 125 12.73 -2.60 14.32
C LYS A 125 12.88 -2.26 12.84
N LEU A 126 11.91 -1.55 12.31
CA LEU A 126 11.92 -1.11 10.92
C LEU A 126 11.44 0.33 10.86
N LYS A 127 12.14 1.18 10.12
CA LYS A 127 11.76 2.57 9.92
C LYS A 127 11.24 2.75 8.49
N LEU A 128 10.05 3.30 8.37
CA LEU A 128 9.42 3.62 7.09
C LEU A 128 9.42 5.13 6.92
N ASN A 129 9.97 5.59 5.81
CA ASN A 129 9.86 6.98 5.39
C ASN A 129 9.03 7.03 4.13
N PHE A 130 8.00 7.87 4.10
CA PHE A 130 7.17 8.07 2.94
C PHE A 130 7.30 9.51 2.44
N TYR A 131 7.66 9.62 1.17
CA TYR A 131 7.90 10.89 0.49
C TYR A 131 6.92 11.01 -0.67
N THR A 132 6.30 12.18 -0.81
CA THR A 132 5.52 12.54 -2.00
C THR A 132 6.17 13.72 -2.73
N GLY A 133 6.37 13.58 -4.03
CA GLY A 133 6.96 14.64 -4.86
C GLY A 133 6.01 15.84 -5.00
N GLU A 134 6.55 17.04 -5.19
CA GLU A 134 5.71 18.25 -5.36
C GLU A 134 4.97 18.27 -6.71
N ASN A 135 5.55 17.63 -7.73
CA ASN A 135 5.05 17.65 -9.11
C ASN A 135 4.34 16.36 -9.54
N ASP A 136 4.13 15.42 -8.62
CA ASP A 136 3.55 14.13 -8.94
C ASP A 136 2.03 14.21 -9.09
N ASN A 137 1.48 13.43 -10.03
CA ASN A 137 0.04 13.34 -10.21
C ASN A 137 -0.55 12.21 -9.34
N PHE A 138 -1.23 12.60 -8.26
CA PHE A 138 -1.65 11.66 -7.22
C PHE A 138 -3.01 10.95 -7.41
N TYR A 139 -3.64 10.99 -8.59
CA TYR A 139 -4.96 10.35 -8.76
C TYR A 139 -4.94 8.86 -8.39
N ASP A 140 -5.79 8.50 -7.43
CA ASP A 140 -5.88 7.18 -6.77
C ASP A 140 -4.52 6.61 -6.35
N SER A 141 -3.60 7.46 -5.88
CA SER A 141 -2.30 7.03 -5.40
C SER A 141 -2.33 6.81 -3.89
N GLY A 142 -1.49 5.90 -3.41
CA GLY A 142 -1.38 5.55 -2.01
C GLY A 142 -0.98 4.10 -1.81
N PHE A 143 -0.98 3.68 -0.56
CA PHE A 143 -0.78 2.27 -0.24
C PHE A 143 -1.56 1.86 1.00
N TRP A 144 -1.77 0.56 1.08
CA TRP A 144 -2.22 -0.16 2.24
C TRP A 144 -1.31 -1.35 2.48
N LEU A 145 -0.58 -1.30 3.60
CA LEU A 145 0.33 -2.33 4.03
C LEU A 145 -0.21 -3.06 5.24
N GLU A 146 -0.03 -4.38 5.27
CA GLU A 146 -0.11 -5.21 6.44
C GLU A 146 1.29 -5.37 7.05
N VAL A 147 1.40 -5.13 8.35
CA VAL A 147 2.61 -5.28 9.15
C VAL A 147 2.45 -6.48 10.06
N LEU A 148 3.36 -7.43 9.97
CA LEU A 148 3.37 -8.65 10.77
C LEU A 148 4.67 -8.76 11.55
N GLY A 149 4.59 -8.66 12.88
CA GLY A 149 5.66 -9.11 13.77
C GLY A 149 5.67 -10.64 13.82
N LYS A 150 6.83 -11.26 13.61
CA LYS A 150 7.00 -12.72 13.68
C LYS A 150 8.17 -13.09 14.56
N LYS A 151 8.01 -14.11 15.39
CA LYS A 151 9.11 -14.75 16.11
C LYS A 151 9.95 -15.58 15.14
N LEU A 152 11.26 -15.40 15.14
CA LEU A 152 12.18 -16.30 14.44
C LEU A 152 12.16 -17.66 15.13
N LYS A 153 11.94 -18.72 14.36
CA LYS A 153 12.16 -20.10 14.84
C LYS A 153 13.65 -20.37 14.77
N ILE A 154 14.31 -20.42 15.91
CA ILE A 154 15.67 -20.93 16.05
C ILE A 154 15.53 -22.44 16.18
N TRP A 155 16.18 -23.19 15.29
CA TRP A 155 16.25 -24.65 15.30
C TRP A 155 17.40 -25.11 16.20
#